data_AF-A0A5E8EPJ6-F1
#
_entry.id   AF-A0A5E8EPJ6-F1
#
_cell.length_a   1.000
_cell.length_b   1.000
_cell.length_c   1.000
_cell.angle_alpha   90.00
_cell.angle_beta   90.00
_cell.angle_gamma   90.00
#
_symmetry.space_group_name_H-M   'P 1'
#
loop_
_entity.id
_entity.type
_entity.pdbx_description
1 polymer ?
#
loop_
_entity_poly.entity_id
_entity_poly.type
_entity_poly.pdbx_seq_one_letter_code
_entity_poly.pdbx_strand_id
1 'polypeptide(L)' 'MIELTVLEIAVARLRAKRAEHSLKQATALLDEDHGLAVSLALCSRIRAGQARAKAARRRLLKIAPTAH' A
#
# COMPACT_ATOMS: atom_id res chain seq x y z
N MET A 1 -28.55 -1.91 -4.49
CA MET A 1 -27.59 -0.79 -4.45
C MET A 1 -26.58 -0.89 -3.30
N ILE A 2 -26.98 -1.34 -2.10
CA ILE A 2 -26.09 -1.49 -0.93
C ILE A 2 -24.95 -2.51 -1.18
N GLU A 3 -25.23 -3.60 -1.88
CA GLU A 3 -24.21 -4.63 -2.20
C GLU A 3 -23.04 -4.11 -3.04
N LEU A 4 -23.31 -3.22 -4.00
CA LEU A 4 -22.27 -2.68 -4.88
C LEU A 4 -21.33 -1.75 -4.11
N THR A 5 -21.88 -0.88 -3.26
CA THR A 5 -21.07 0.06 -2.46
C THR A 5 -20.25 -0.68 -1.41
N VAL A 6 -20.80 -1.72 -0.78
CA VAL A 6 -20.07 -2.61 0.15
C VAL A 6 -18.90 -3.29 -0.56
N LEU A 7 -19.12 -3.82 -1.77
CA LEU A 7 -18.07 -4.45 -2.57
C LEU A 7 -16.96 -3.44 -2.96
N GLU A 8 -17.32 -2.24 -3.39
CA GLU A 8 -16.35 -1.20 -3.74
C GLU A 8 -15.47 -0.80 -2.55
N ILE A 9 -16.06 -0.65 -1.36
CA ILE A 9 -15.34 -0.38 -0.11
C ILE A 9 -14.41 -1.56 0.23
N ALA A 10 -14.89 -2.80 0.13
CA ALA A 10 -14.09 -4.00 0.41
C ALA A 10 -12.88 -4.09 -0.52
N VAL A 11 -13.07 -3.84 -1.81
CA VAL A 11 -11.98 -3.83 -2.81
C VAL A 11 -11.00 -2.70 -2.52
N ALA A 12 -11.47 -1.50 -2.16
CA ALA A 12 -10.60 -0.39 -1.80
C ALA A 12 -9.76 -0.70 -0.55
N ARG A 13 -10.35 -1.35 0.47
CA ARG A 13 -9.64 -1.81 1.68
C ARG A 13 -8.57 -2.85 1.33
N LEU A 14 -8.92 -3.83 0.51
CA LEU A 14 -8.00 -4.87 0.08
C LEU A 14 -6.80 -4.27 -0.67
N ARG A 15 -7.04 -3.32 -1.59
CA ARG A 15 -5.96 -2.64 -2.33
C ARG A 15 -5.05 -1.83 -1.41
N ALA A 16 -5.61 -1.11 -0.44
CA ALA A 16 -4.83 -0.39 0.56
C ALA A 16 -3.96 -1.34 1.40
N LYS A 17 -4.56 -2.41 1.92
CA LYS A 17 -3.84 -3.43 2.70
C LYS A 17 -2.74 -4.14 1.89
N ARG A 18 -2.99 -4.49 0.63
CA ARG A 18 -1.98 -5.09 -0.25
C ARG A 18 -0.82 -4.13 -0.53
N ALA A 19 -1.10 -2.86 -0.78
CA ALA A 19 -0.06 -1.86 -1.01
C ALA A 19 0.81 -1.66 0.25
N GLU A 20 0.19 -1.62 1.43
CA GLU A 20 0.90 -1.56 2.71
C GLU A 20 1.74 -2.81 2.98
N HIS A 21 1.17 -4.00 2.71
CA HIS A 21 1.88 -5.26 2.90
C HIS A 21 3.10 -5.35 1.97
N SER A 22 2.95 -5.00 0.69
CA SER A 22 4.06 -4.98 -0.26
C SER A 22 5.15 -3.98 0.14
N LEU A 23 4.77 -2.82 0.68
CA LEU A 23 5.72 -1.87 1.25
C LEU A 23 6.44 -2.46 2.46
N LYS A 24 5.72 -3.07 3.39
CA LYS A 24 6.31 -3.71 4.58
C LYS A 24 7.33 -4.80 4.20
N GLN A 25 7.00 -5.63 3.21
CA GLN A 25 7.93 -6.62 2.67
C GLN A 25 9.17 -5.97 2.07
N ALA A 26 9.01 -4.92 1.24
CA ALA A 26 10.16 -4.23 0.66
C ALA A 26 11.04 -3.55 1.71
N THR A 27 10.46 -3.04 2.80
CA THR A 27 11.20 -2.46 3.92
C THR A 27 11.91 -3.52 4.74
N ALA A 28 11.30 -4.68 4.99
CA ALA A 28 11.95 -5.79 5.70
C ALA A 28 13.20 -6.32 4.97
N LEU A 29 13.21 -6.26 3.63
CA LEU A 29 14.40 -6.61 2.85
C LEU A 29 15.59 -5.66 3.08
N LEU A 30 15.38 -4.47 3.65
CA LEU A 30 16.51 -3.61 4.04
C LEU A 30 17.27 -4.14 5.25
N ASP A 31 16.64 -5.00 6.06
CA ASP A 31 17.24 -5.57 7.27
C ASP A 31 18.17 -6.76 6.94
N GLU A 32 18.16 -7.24 5.69
CA GLU A 32 19.03 -8.31 5.21
C GLU A 32 20.26 -7.73 4.50
N ASP A 33 21.39 -8.42 4.58
CA ASP A 33 22.64 -7.97 3.99
C ASP A 33 22.62 -8.13 2.46
N HIS A 34 22.48 -7.00 1.76
CA HIS A 34 22.43 -6.92 0.31
C HIS A 34 23.59 -6.08 -0.24
N GLY A 35 24.10 -6.44 -1.41
CA GLY A 35 25.08 -5.60 -2.12
C GLY A 35 24.52 -4.20 -2.46
N LEU A 36 25.38 -3.19 -2.51
CA LEU A 36 25.02 -1.76 -2.68
C LEU A 36 24.02 -1.49 -3.81
N ALA A 37 24.18 -2.13 -4.96
CA ALA A 37 23.28 -1.96 -6.11
C ALA A 37 21.84 -2.41 -5.79
N VAL A 38 21.69 -3.49 -5.02
CA VAL A 38 20.38 -4.01 -4.59
C VAL A 38 19.76 -3.09 -3.55
N SER A 39 20.54 -2.61 -2.57
CA SER A 39 20.08 -1.66 -1.56
C SER A 39 19.55 -0.35 -2.17
N LEU A 40 20.22 0.16 -3.20
CA LEU A 40 19.77 1.34 -3.95
C LEU A 40 18.47 1.08 -4.74
N ALA A 41 18.35 -0.08 -5.40
CA ALA A 41 17.13 -0.47 -6.09
C ALA A 41 15.95 -0.64 -5.11
N LEU A 42 16.21 -1.22 -3.93
CA LEU A 42 15.23 -1.35 -2.83
C LEU A 42 14.74 0.02 -2.36
N CYS A 43 15.62 1.01 -2.18
CA CYS A 43 15.23 2.38 -1.81
C CYS A 43 14.21 2.99 -2.80
N SER A 44 14.46 2.85 -4.11
CA SER A 44 13.54 3.33 -5.15
C SER A 44 12.21 2.56 -5.12
N ARG A 45 12.25 1.25 -4.91
CA ARG A 45 11.05 0.41 -4.75
C ARG A 45 10.21 0.82 -3.53
N ILE A 46 10.85 1.10 -2.40
CA ILE A 46 10.19 1.54 -1.16
C ILE A 46 9.52 2.89 -1.36
N ARG A 47 10.19 3.88 -1.96
CA ARG A 47 9.60 5.19 -2.27
C ARG A 47 8.35 5.05 -3.15
N ALA A 48 8.43 4.24 -4.20
CA ALA A 48 7.28 3.95 -5.05
C ALA A 48 6.17 3.22 -4.28
N GLY A 49 6.53 2.28 -3.40
CA GLY A 49 5.60 1.58 -2.51
C GLY A 49 4.85 2.53 -1.55
N GLN A 50 5.56 3.46 -0.91
CA GLN A 50 5.00 4.49 -0.05
C GLN A 50 4.00 5.38 -0.81
N ALA A 51 4.35 5.82 -2.02
CA ALA A 51 3.46 6.61 -2.85
C ALA A 51 2.16 5.84 -3.20
N ARG A 52 2.29 4.56 -3.57
CA ARG A 52 1.14 3.69 -3.88
C ARG A 52 0.26 3.44 -2.65
N ALA A 53 0.85 3.13 -1.49
CA ALA A 53 0.11 2.91 -0.25
C ALA A 53 -0.65 4.17 0.18
N LYS A 54 -0.01 5.35 0.09
CA LYS A 54 -0.64 6.65 0.35
C LYS A 54 -1.81 6.92 -0.60
N ALA A 55 -1.62 6.66 -1.90
CA ALA A 55 -2.68 6.84 -2.90
C ALA A 55 -3.86 5.89 -2.65
N ALA A 56 -3.60 4.62 -2.35
CA ALA A 56 -4.62 3.62 -2.06
C ALA A 56 -5.42 3.97 -0.79
N ARG A 57 -4.74 4.41 0.29
CA ARG A 57 -5.40 4.92 1.50
C ARG A 57 -6.27 6.14 1.23
N ARG A 58 -5.76 7.11 0.46
CA ARG A 58 -6.56 8.28 0.04
C ARG A 58 -7.79 7.88 -0.75
N ARG A 59 -7.67 6.89 -1.65
CA ARG A 59 -8.81 6.36 -2.41
C ARG A 59 -9.82 5.69 -1.47
N LEU A 60 -9.37 4.90 -0.51
CA LEU A 60 -10.23 4.26 0.48
C LEU A 60 -11.03 5.30 1.29
N LEU A 61 -10.37 6.34 1.82
CA LEU A 61 -11.01 7.39 2.60
C LEU A 61 -12.06 8.19 1.81
N LYS A 62 -11.89 8.31 0.48
CA LYS A 62 -12.89 8.95 -0.39
C LYS A 62 -14.15 8.11 -0.56
N ILE A 63 -14.03 6.78 -0.56
CA ILE A 63 -15.13 5.84 -0.83
C ILE A 63 -15.83 5.43 0.46
N ALA A 64 -15.06 5.25 1.54
CA ALA A 64 -15.53 5.03 2.89
C ALA A 64 -14.94 6.13 3.78
N PRO A 65 -15.55 7.34 3.81
CA PRO A 65 -15.23 8.29 4.86
C PRO A 65 -15.47 7.59 6.19
N THR A 66 -14.49 7.64 7.08
CA THR A 66 -14.67 7.15 8.45
C THR A 66 -15.82 7.92 9.05
N ALA A 67 -16.94 7.24 9.33
CA ALA A 67 -18.01 7.80 10.12
C ALA A 67 -17.39 8.15 11.48
N HIS A 68 -17.30 9.45 11.76
CA HIS A 68 -17.07 9.96 13.10
C HIS A 68 -18.38 9.90 13.87
#